data_AF-A0A4Q2AYV7-F1
#
_entry.id   AF-A0A4Q2AYV7-F1
#
_cell.length_a   1.000
_cell.length_b   1.000
_cell.length_c   1.000
_cell.angle_alpha   90.00
_cell.angle_beta   90.00
_cell.angle_gamma   90.00
#
_symmetry.space_group_name_H-M   'P 1'
#
loop_
_entity.id
_entity.type
_entity.pdbx_description
1 polymer ?
#
loop_
_entity_poly.entity_id
_entity_poly.type
_entity_poly.pdbx_seq_one_letter_code
_entity_poly.pdbx_strand_id
1 'polypeptide(L)' 'MLNNFLGKNVRIIDDDNMEWRGYVRSIETPEDSDDGQWWLDIVNVNKPGFKTGLSISEHEIKEISEII' A
#
# COMPACT_ATOMS: atom_id res chain seq x y z
N MET A 1 -1.07 12.26 1.94
CA MET A 1 -0.95 11.73 3.32
C MET A 1 -0.19 10.40 3.33
N LEU A 2 -0.33 9.61 2.26
CA LEU A 2 0.37 8.33 2.06
C LEU A 2 1.90 8.43 1.93
N ASN A 3 2.43 9.58 1.52
CA ASN A 3 3.88 9.82 1.33
C ASN A 3 4.70 9.58 2.60
N ASN A 4 4.08 9.74 3.77
CA ASN A 4 4.72 9.51 5.07
C ASN A 4 5.03 8.03 5.34
N PHE A 5 4.50 7.11 4.53
CA PHE A 5 4.71 5.68 4.63
C PHE A 5 5.81 5.15 3.70
N LEU A 6 6.35 5.97 2.79
CA LEU A 6 7.45 5.56 1.91
C LEU A 6 8.64 5.04 2.73
N GLY A 7 9.10 3.84 2.38
CA GLY A 7 10.24 3.22 3.04
C GLY A 7 9.96 2.65 4.42
N LYS A 8 8.69 2.45 4.79
CA LYS A 8 8.28 1.89 6.09
C LYS A 8 7.59 0.54 5.94
N ASN A 9 7.68 -0.27 6.99
CA ASN A 9 6.81 -1.43 7.15
C ASN A 9 5.44 -0.93 7.62
N VAL A 10 4.39 -1.40 6.96
CA VAL A 10 3.02 -0.96 7.22
C VAL A 10 2.09 -2.13 7.42
N ARG A 11 1.04 -1.89 8.20
CA ARG A 11 -0.19 -2.67 8.26
C ARG A 11 -1.27 -1.89 7.52
N ILE A 12 -1.94 -2.55 6.59
CA ILE A 12 -3.05 -2.01 5.81
C ILE A 12 -4.28 -2.88 6.04
N ILE A 13 -5.44 -2.23 6.18
CA ILE A 13 -6.74 -2.85 6.05
C ILE A 13 -7.37 -2.30 4.79
N ASP A 14 -7.72 -3.16 3.85
CA ASP A 14 -8.41 -2.76 2.62
C ASP A 14 -9.93 -2.63 2.82
N ASP A 15 -10.63 -2.21 1.77
CA ASP A 15 -12.08 -2.04 1.72
C ASP A 15 -12.87 -3.36 1.84
N ASP A 16 -12.23 -4.49 1.54
CA ASP A 16 -12.70 -5.86 1.80
C ASP A 16 -12.44 -6.34 3.25
N ASN A 17 -11.87 -5.50 4.11
CA ASN A 17 -11.43 -5.80 5.49
C ASN A 17 -10.31 -6.86 5.58
N MET A 18 -9.52 -7.00 4.54
CA MET A 18 -8.35 -7.85 4.53
C MET A 18 -7.14 -7.13 5.10
N GLU A 19 -6.37 -7.84 5.92
CA GLU A 19 -5.13 -7.30 6.47
C GLU A 19 -3.93 -7.66 5.60
N TRP A 20 -3.15 -6.63 5.27
CA TRP A 20 -1.89 -6.73 4.56
C TRP A 20 -0.77 -6.15 5.43
N ARG A 21 0.38 -6.84 5.48
CA ARG A 21 1.60 -6.32 6.09
C ARG A 21 2.75 -6.44 5.13
N GLY A 22 3.49 -5.36 4.93
CA GLY A 22 4.64 -5.35 4.03
C GLY A 22 5.39 -4.02 4.06
N TYR A 23 6.34 -3.87 3.14
CA TYR A 23 7.21 -2.69 3.04
C TYR A 23 6.80 -1.82 1.85
N VAL A 24 6.54 -0.53 2.10
CA VAL A 24 6.20 0.42 1.02
C VAL A 24 7.45 0.78 0.23
N ARG A 25 7.53 0.27 -0.99
CA ARG A 25 8.66 0.43 -1.91
C ARG A 25 8.57 1.69 -2.75
N SER A 26 7.39 2.01 -3.26
CA SER A 26 7.14 3.15 -4.14
C SER A 26 5.75 3.73 -3.91
N ILE A 27 5.60 4.98 -4.34
CA ILE A 27 4.36 5.74 -4.31
C ILE A 27 4.22 6.44 -5.66
N GLU A 28 3.04 6.37 -6.24
CA GLU A 28 2.64 7.16 -7.42
C GLU A 28 1.70 8.27 -6.97
N THR A 29 1.94 9.51 -7.44
CA THR A 29 1.09 10.66 -7.09
C THR A 29 -0.09 10.77 -8.06
N PRO A 30 -1.17 11.47 -7.68
CA PRO A 30 -2.29 11.79 -8.57
C PRO A 30 -1.89 12.49 -9.86
N GLU A 31 -0.83 13.30 -9.85
CA GLU A 31 -0.36 13.98 -11.07
C GLU A 31 0.35 13.02 -12.04
N ASP A 32 0.92 11.94 -11.51
CA ASP A 32 1.69 10.95 -12.26
C ASP A 32 0.85 9.72 -12.67
N SER A 33 -0.31 9.49 -12.04
CA SER A 33 -1.18 8.34 -12.31
C SER A 33 -2.23 8.58 -13.39
N ASP A 34 -2.53 7.52 -14.15
CA ASP A 34 -3.51 7.56 -15.25
C ASP A 34 -4.95 7.86 -14.77
N ASP A 35 -5.23 7.60 -13.50
CA ASP A 35 -6.56 7.72 -12.88
C ASP A 35 -6.66 8.85 -11.85
N GLY A 36 -5.59 9.63 -11.65
CA GLY A 36 -5.57 10.74 -10.70
C GLY A 36 -5.61 10.30 -9.24
N GLN A 37 -5.23 9.06 -8.94
CA GLN A 37 -5.22 8.50 -7.58
C GLN A 37 -3.79 8.27 -7.08
N TRP A 38 -3.63 8.23 -5.77
CA TRP A 38 -2.39 7.74 -5.17
C TRP A 38 -2.34 6.21 -5.27
N TRP A 39 -1.17 5.68 -5.62
CA TRP A 39 -0.90 4.24 -5.58
C TRP A 39 0.29 3.90 -4.69
N LEU A 40 0.20 2.79 -3.98
CA LEU A 40 1.27 2.24 -3.16
C LEU A 40 1.71 0.88 -3.70
N ASP A 41 3.02 0.72 -3.89
CA ASP A 41 3.61 -0.60 -4.10
C ASP A 41 4.21 -1.14 -2.80
N ILE A 42 3.71 -2.28 -2.37
CA ILE A 42 4.08 -2.92 -1.10
C ILE A 42 4.72 -4.27 -1.41
N VAL A 43 5.94 -4.46 -0.96
CA VAL A 43 6.69 -5.72 -1.16
C VAL A 43 6.82 -6.51 0.13
N ASN A 44 7.27 -7.76 0.04
CA ASN A 44 7.39 -8.69 1.17
C ASN A 44 6.08 -8.87 1.94
N VAL A 45 4.95 -8.88 1.22
CA VAL A 45 3.63 -9.00 1.83
C VAL A 45 3.43 -10.36 2.49
N ASN A 46 2.77 -10.36 3.66
CA ASN A 46 2.52 -11.53 4.50
C ASN A 46 1.44 -12.51 3.96
N LYS A 47 1.34 -12.70 2.64
CA LYS A 47 0.29 -13.54 2.03
C LYS A 47 0.84 -14.54 0.99
N PRO A 48 0.60 -15.86 1.18
CA PRO A 48 0.92 -16.86 0.18
C PRO A 48 0.23 -16.56 -1.15
N GLY A 49 0.98 -16.62 -2.25
CA GLY A 49 0.49 -16.31 -3.61
C GLY A 49 0.82 -14.91 -4.12
N PHE A 50 1.14 -13.96 -3.23
CA PHE A 50 1.55 -12.60 -3.60
C PHE A 50 3.07 -12.49 -3.70
N LYS A 51 3.67 -13.16 -4.69
CA LYS A 51 5.13 -13.22 -4.87
C LYS A 51 5.77 -11.90 -5.30
N THR A 52 4.99 -11.02 -5.94
CA THR A 52 5.48 -9.76 -6.51
C THR A 52 5.22 -8.54 -5.62
N GLY A 53 4.41 -8.69 -4.57
CA GLY A 53 3.92 -7.58 -3.77
C GLY A 53 2.42 -7.33 -3.97
N LEU A 54 1.94 -6.25 -3.37
CA LEU A 54 0.60 -5.69 -3.49
C LEU A 54 0.75 -4.27 -4.04
N SER A 55 0.07 -3.98 -5.15
CA SER A 55 -0.17 -2.59 -5.58
C SER A 55 -1.60 -2.25 -5.18
N ILE A 56 -1.79 -1.14 -4.47
CA ILE A 56 -3.08 -0.73 -3.89
C ILE A 56 -3.28 0.77 -4.01
N SER A 57 -4.46 1.20 -4.43
CA SER A 57 -4.85 2.61 -4.54
C SER A 57 -5.28 3.17 -3.19
N GLU A 58 -5.26 4.49 -3.03
CA GLU A 58 -5.77 5.16 -1.83
C GLU A 58 -7.23 4.84 -1.53
N HIS A 59 -8.06 4.63 -2.56
CA HIS A 59 -9.48 4.34 -2.40
C HIS A 59 -9.76 2.93 -1.86
N GLU A 60 -8.86 1.98 -2.12
CA GLU A 60 -8.93 0.62 -1.58
C GLU A 60 -8.42 0.56 -0.13
N ILE A 61 -7.74 1.61 0.37
CA ILE A 61 -7.19 1.64 1.74
C ILE A 61 -8.24 2.18 2.71
N LYS A 62 -8.72 1.31 3.59
CA LYS A 62 -9.57 1.68 4.72
C LYS A 62 -8.76 2.20 5.91
N GLU A 63 -7.61 1.59 6.19
CA GLU A 63 -6.70 1.98 7.27
C GLU A 63 -5.26 1.66 6.89
N ILE A 64 -4.32 2.54 7.26
CA ILE A 64 -2.87 2.29 7.13
C ILE A 64 -2.13 2.80 8.38
N SER A 65 -1.20 1.99 8.89
CA SER A 65 -0.36 2.32 10.04
C SER A 65 1.06 1.77 9.90
N GLU A 66 2.04 2.46 10.47
CA GLU A 66 3.42 1.99 10.54
C GLU A 66 3.55 0.86 11.59
N ILE A 67 4.34 -0.16 11.27
CA ILE A 67 4.70 -1.24 12.19
C ILE A 67 6.12 -0.93 12.71
N ILE A 68 6.23 -0.73 14.03
CA ILE A 68 7.50 -0.51 14.75
C ILE A 68 8.10 -1.84 15.19
#